data_AF-A0A6B0WZJ7-F1
#
_entry.id   AF-A0A6B0WZJ7-F1
#
_cell.length_a   1.000
_cell.length_b   1.000
_cell.length_c   1.000
_cell.angle_alpha   90.00
_cell.angle_beta   90.00
_cell.angle_gamma   90.00
#
_symmetry.space_group_name_H-M   'P 1'
#
loop_
_entity.id
_entity.type
_entity.pdbx_description
1 polymer ?
#
loop_
_entity_poly.entity_id
_entity_poly.type
_entity_poly.pdbx_seq_one_letter_code
_entity_poly.pdbx_strand_id
1 'polypeptide(L)'
;MVPDLDVYLFDLRGYLHLEGALTTDEVQVLNDCLDEIPALKPGEWYGYVQGHSYGDVTSGINYQQIYEAGEPFEDLIDHPSWFEHVKLFIGAEGTFDHHHGPM
;
A
#
# COMPACT_ATOMS: atom_id res chain seq x y z
N MET A 1 -6.62 -7.13 -16.13
CA MET A 1 -6.42 -8.59 -16.09
C MET A 1 -4.98 -8.86 -15.73
N VAL A 2 -4.75 -9.61 -14.65
CA VAL A 2 -3.42 -9.96 -14.15
C VAL A 2 -2.76 -10.96 -15.11
N PRO A 3 -1.49 -10.79 -15.50
CA PRO A 3 -0.77 -11.76 -16.33
C PRO A 3 -0.63 -13.14 -15.68
N ASP A 4 -0.76 -14.23 -16.44
CA ASP A 4 -0.58 -15.61 -15.93
C ASP A 4 0.79 -15.84 -15.29
N LEU A 5 1.83 -15.18 -15.82
CA LEU A 5 3.17 -15.24 -15.24
C LEU A 5 3.22 -14.64 -13.83
N ASP A 6 2.50 -13.53 -13.60
CA ASP A 6 2.45 -12.88 -12.29
C ASP A 6 1.77 -13.78 -11.26
N VAL A 7 0.68 -14.46 -11.66
CA VAL A 7 -0.01 -15.46 -10.83
C VAL A 7 0.94 -16.59 -10.46
N TYR A 8 1.60 -17.18 -11.47
CA TYR A 8 2.56 -18.27 -11.24
C TYR A 8 3.71 -17.85 -10.32
N LEU A 9 4.26 -16.65 -10.51
CA LEU A 9 5.38 -16.16 -9.70
C LEU A 9 4.96 -15.83 -8.27
N PHE A 10 3.75 -15.29 -8.08
CA PHE A 10 3.19 -15.05 -6.76
C PHE A 10 2.99 -16.37 -6.01
N ASP A 11 2.37 -17.38 -6.64
CA ASP A 11 2.18 -18.71 -6.04
C ASP A 11 3.51 -19.40 -5.69
N LEU A 12 4.51 -19.29 -6.57
CA LEU A 12 5.81 -19.91 -6.38
C LEU A 12 6.64 -19.24 -5.27
N ARG A 13 6.56 -17.91 -5.15
CA ARG A 13 7.47 -17.11 -4.30
C ARG A 13 6.82 -16.61 -3.01
N GLY A 14 5.50 -16.55 -2.96
CA GLY A 14 4.74 -15.86 -1.92
C GLY A 14 4.76 -14.33 -2.03
N TYR A 15 5.32 -13.78 -3.12
CA TYR A 15 5.35 -12.35 -3.41
C TYR A 15 5.52 -12.08 -4.91
N LEU A 16 5.17 -10.86 -5.32
CA LEU A 16 5.40 -10.33 -6.66
C LEU A 16 6.11 -8.98 -6.56
N HIS A 17 7.02 -8.70 -7.49
CA HIS A 17 7.68 -7.40 -7.62
C HIS A 17 7.23 -6.76 -8.94
N LEU A 18 6.55 -5.62 -8.85
CA LEU A 18 6.06 -4.85 -9.99
C LEU A 18 7.02 -3.68 -10.24
N GLU A 19 7.90 -3.83 -11.22
CA GLU A 19 8.84 -2.77 -11.59
C GLU A 19 8.13 -1.60 -12.27
N GLY A 20 8.43 -0.38 -11.84
CA GLY A 20 7.83 0.82 -12.43
C GLY A 20 6.31 0.91 -12.21
N ALA A 21 5.81 0.35 -11.10
CA ALA A 21 4.39 0.37 -10.79
C ALA A 21 3.82 1.80 -10.68
N LEU A 22 4.66 2.76 -10.28
CA LEU A 22 4.40 4.19 -10.32
C LEU A 22 5.34 4.86 -11.33
N THR A 23 4.82 5.90 -11.97
CA THR A 23 5.61 6.85 -12.75
C THR A 23 6.48 7.72 -11.85
N THR A 24 7.49 8.37 -12.42
CA THR A 24 8.33 9.32 -11.67
C THR A 24 7.52 10.48 -11.10
N ASP A 25 6.49 10.95 -11.81
CA ASP A 25 5.66 12.07 -11.37
C ASP A 25 4.77 11.67 -10.19
N GLU A 26 4.15 10.48 -10.23
CA GLU A 26 3.37 9.95 -9.09
C GLU A 26 4.24 9.77 -7.84
N VAL A 27 5.47 9.26 -8.01
CA VAL A 27 6.44 9.16 -6.90
C VAL A 27 6.78 10.54 -6.34
N GLN A 28 6.97 11.56 -7.19
CA GLN A 28 7.27 12.91 -6.74
C GLN A 28 6.11 13.50 -5.94
N VAL A 29 4.86 13.35 -6.41
CA VAL A 29 3.67 13.87 -5.70
C VAL A 29 3.52 13.24 -4.31
N LEU A 30 3.78 11.93 -4.18
CA LEU A 30 3.78 11.25 -2.87
C LEU A 30 4.88 11.78 -1.94
N ASN A 31 6.08 12.00 -2.47
CA ASN A 31 7.19 12.55 -1.69
C ASN A 31 6.89 13.98 -1.23
N ASP A 32 6.33 14.83 -2.11
CA ASP A 32 5.95 16.20 -1.76
C ASP A 32 4.88 16.20 -0.66
N CYS A 33 3.90 15.30 -0.73
CA CYS A 33 2.90 15.13 0.32
C CYS A 33 3.52 14.71 1.66
N LEU A 34 4.52 13.82 1.63
CA LEU A 34 5.25 13.40 2.82
C LEU A 34 6.09 14.53 3.42
N ASP A 35 6.73 15.35 2.59
CA ASP A 35 7.60 16.46 3.02
C ASP A 35 6.83 17.58 3.74
N GLU A 36 5.51 17.71 3.49
CA GLU A 36 4.64 18.63 4.22
C GLU A 36 4.31 18.15 5.64
N ILE A 37 4.53 16.86 5.96
CA ILE A 37 4.30 16.33 7.29
C ILE A 37 5.49 16.72 8.20
N PRO A 38 5.27 17.50 9.28
CA PRO A 38 6.36 17.86 10.18
C PRO A 38 6.92 16.61 10.84
N ALA A 39 8.20 16.63 11.23
CA ALA A 39 8.85 15.52 11.91
C ALA A 39 8.15 15.18 13.25
N LEU A 40 7.27 14.18 13.23
CA LEU A 40 6.49 13.77 14.41
C LEU A 40 7.32 12.92 15.36
N LYS A 41 7.05 13.09 16.66
CA LYS A 41 7.50 12.16 17.70
C LYS A 41 6.47 11.06 17.94
N PRO A 42 6.87 9.95 18.60
CA PRO A 42 5.91 8.90 18.94
C PRO A 42 4.74 9.45 19.76
N GLY A 43 3.52 9.16 19.30
CA GLY A 43 2.26 9.62 19.90
C GLY A 43 1.76 10.98 19.42
N GLU A 44 2.56 11.73 18.65
CA GLU A 44 2.12 12.97 18.03
C GLU A 44 1.28 12.71 16.78
N TRP A 45 0.41 13.67 16.46
CA TRP A 45 -0.54 13.59 15.35
C TRP A 45 -0.38 14.82 14.44
N TYR A 46 -0.53 14.59 13.14
CA TYR A 46 -0.70 15.63 12.12
C TYR A 46 -1.95 15.30 11.31
N GLY A 47 -3.03 16.07 11.53
CA GLY A 47 -4.34 15.68 11.03
C GLY A 47 -4.74 14.30 11.57
N TYR A 48 -4.90 13.34 10.66
CA TYR A 48 -5.25 11.94 10.96
C TYR A 48 -4.06 10.98 10.92
N VAL A 49 -2.85 11.49 10.66
CA VAL A 49 -1.62 10.68 10.61
C VAL A 49 -0.95 10.69 11.99
N GLN A 50 -0.62 9.52 12.51
CA GLN A 50 0.06 9.38 13.79
C GLN A 50 1.54 8.99 13.62
N GLY A 51 2.43 9.70 14.31
CA GLY A 51 3.80 9.25 14.53
C GLY A 51 3.85 8.08 15.51
N HIS A 52 4.29 6.91 15.08
CA HIS A 52 4.43 5.72 15.91
C HIS A 52 5.88 5.24 15.94
N SER A 53 6.27 4.58 17.04
CA SER A 53 7.53 3.84 17.10
C SER A 53 7.30 2.52 17.79
N TYR A 54 7.85 1.45 17.21
CA TYR A 54 7.83 0.11 17.79
C TYR A 54 8.85 -0.05 18.93
N GLY A 55 9.64 0.99 19.23
CA GLY A 55 10.62 0.98 20.31
C GLY A 55 11.88 0.14 20.00
N ASP A 56 11.98 -0.41 18.79
CA ASP A 56 13.19 -1.06 18.30
C ASP A 56 14.18 -0.03 17.73
N VAL A 57 15.45 -0.42 17.66
CA VAL A 57 16.56 0.47 17.26
C VAL A 57 16.60 0.70 15.74
N THR A 58 15.82 -0.05 14.96
CA THR A 58 15.94 -0.14 13.49
C THR A 58 14.82 0.54 12.72
N SER A 59 13.61 0.60 13.28
CA SER A 59 12.38 0.93 12.55
C SER A 59 12.03 2.41 12.50
N GLY A 60 12.81 3.29 13.14
CA GLY A 60 12.58 4.74 13.14
C GLY A 60 11.16 5.17 13.58
N ILE A 61 10.69 6.30 13.05
CA ILE A 61 9.29 6.75 13.17
C ILE A 61 8.48 6.17 12.00
N ASN A 62 7.33 5.60 12.31
CA ASN A 62 6.38 5.03 11.37
C ASN A 62 5.14 5.93 11.34
N TYR A 63 4.73 6.41 10.16
CA TYR A 63 3.48 7.13 10.00
C TYR A 63 2.33 6.16 9.81
N GLN A 64 1.48 6.08 10.84
CA GLN A 64 0.29 5.25 10.84
C GLN A 64 -0.87 6.03 10.20
N GLN A 65 -1.78 5.31 9.55
CA GLN A 65 -2.88 5.91 8.77
C GLN A 65 -2.39 6.89 7.69
N ILE A 66 -1.24 6.64 7.06
CA ILE A 66 -0.66 7.53 6.03
C ILE A 66 -1.59 7.74 4.83
N TYR A 67 -2.53 6.82 4.58
CA TYR A 67 -3.58 6.99 3.58
C TYR A 67 -4.52 8.18 3.84
N GLU A 68 -4.55 8.70 5.07
CA GLU A 68 -5.29 9.92 5.42
C GLU A 68 -4.44 11.20 5.27
N ALA A 69 -3.24 11.11 4.69
CA ALA A 69 -2.36 12.27 4.47
C ALA A 69 -2.80 13.17 3.31
N GLY A 70 -3.74 12.68 2.49
CA GLY A 70 -4.36 13.41 1.38
C GLY A 70 -4.50 12.56 0.12
N GLU A 71 -5.12 13.17 -0.89
CA GLU A 71 -5.45 12.58 -2.19
C GLU A 71 -4.32 11.72 -2.81
N PRO A 72 -3.02 12.12 -2.78
CA PRO A 72 -1.95 11.28 -3.32
C PRO A 72 -1.87 9.87 -2.74
N PHE A 73 -2.07 9.73 -1.42
CA PHE A 73 -2.02 8.42 -0.76
C PHE A 73 -3.35 7.65 -0.87
N GLU A 74 -4.47 8.35 -1.09
CA GLU A 74 -5.75 7.73 -1.42
C GLU A 74 -5.68 7.09 -2.82
N ASP A 75 -5.19 7.84 -3.82
CA ASP A 75 -4.96 7.37 -5.19
C ASP A 75 -4.02 6.16 -5.24
N LEU A 76 -3.03 6.13 -4.33
CA LEU A 76 -2.10 5.02 -4.20
C LEU A 76 -2.82 3.71 -3.84
N ILE A 77 -3.82 3.72 -2.96
CA ILE A 77 -4.49 2.48 -2.52
C ILE A 77 -5.16 1.78 -3.71
N ASP A 78 -5.85 2.55 -4.54
CA ASP A 78 -6.65 2.05 -5.66
C ASP A 78 -5.88 2.07 -7.01
N HIS A 79 -4.56 2.18 -6.96
CA HIS A 79 -3.74 2.41 -8.15
C HIS A 79 -3.86 1.25 -9.17
N PRO A 80 -4.11 1.54 -10.47
CA PRO A 80 -4.39 0.53 -11.48
C PRO A 80 -3.23 -0.45 -11.72
N SER A 81 -1.99 -0.09 -11.36
CA SER A 81 -0.83 -0.97 -11.51
C SER A 81 -0.86 -2.21 -10.60
N TRP A 82 -1.61 -2.20 -9.50
CA TRP A 82 -1.72 -3.36 -8.60
C TRP A 82 -3.13 -3.67 -8.11
N PHE A 83 -4.11 -2.79 -8.30
CA PHE A 83 -5.46 -3.01 -7.77
C PHE A 83 -6.06 -4.35 -8.22
N GLU A 84 -5.91 -4.70 -9.51
CA GLU A 84 -6.38 -5.98 -10.04
C GLU A 84 -5.59 -7.19 -9.50
N HIS A 85 -4.29 -7.02 -9.19
CA HIS A 85 -3.50 -8.05 -8.51
C HIS A 85 -3.99 -8.27 -7.07
N VAL A 86 -4.27 -7.19 -6.33
CA VAL A 86 -4.80 -7.26 -4.97
C VAL A 86 -6.16 -7.96 -4.93
N LYS A 87 -7.07 -7.62 -5.85
CA LYS A 87 -8.38 -8.28 -5.97
C LYS A 87 -8.26 -9.78 -6.22
N LEU A 88 -7.35 -10.17 -7.13
CA LEU A 88 -7.13 -11.58 -7.44
C LEU A 88 -6.50 -12.35 -6.28
N PHE A 89 -5.41 -11.83 -5.70
CA PHE A 89 -4.62 -12.56 -4.71
C PHE A 89 -5.20 -12.52 -3.29
N ILE A 90 -5.92 -11.45 -2.94
CA ILE A 90 -6.42 -11.19 -1.58
C ILE A 90 -7.94 -11.18 -1.53
N GLY A 91 -8.59 -10.62 -2.56
CA GLY A 91 -10.06 -10.51 -2.64
C GLY A 91 -10.80 -11.83 -2.85
N ALA A 92 -10.09 -12.97 -2.84
CA ALA A 92 -10.62 -14.31 -3.01
C ALA A 92 -11.38 -14.51 -4.33
N GLU A 93 -11.26 -13.59 -5.30
CA GLU A 93 -12.01 -13.60 -6.55
C GLU A 93 -11.78 -14.93 -7.30
N GLY A 94 -12.87 -15.63 -7.62
CA GLY A 94 -12.83 -16.95 -8.27
C GLY A 94 -12.46 -18.13 -7.37
N THR A 95 -12.27 -17.92 -6.06
CA THR A 95 -12.06 -19.01 -5.08
C THR A 95 -13.39 -19.59 -4.57
N PHE A 96 -13.30 -20.73 -3.88
CA PHE A 96 -14.46 -21.36 -3.23
C PHE A 96 -15.20 -20.38 -2.30
N ASP A 97 -14.46 -19.62 -1.49
CA ASP A 97 -15.02 -18.69 -0.50
C ASP A 97 -15.78 -17.53 -1.16
N HIS A 98 -15.28 -17.00 -2.28
CA HIS A 98 -15.99 -15.98 -3.06
C HIS A 98 -17.33 -16.47 -3.62
N HIS A 99 -17.47 -17.77 -3.91
CA HIS A 99 -18.70 -18.34 -4.44
C HIS A 99 -19.67 -18.87 -3.36
N HIS A 100 -19.22 -19.07 -2.11
CA HIS A 100 -19.99 -19.79 -1.10
C HIS A 100 -19.93 -19.21 0.32
N GLY A 101 -19.14 -18.17 0.58
CA GLY A 101 -19.06 -17.46 1.86
C GLY A 101 -19.66 -16.04 1.77
N PRO A 102 -20.13 -15.47 2.89
CA PRO A 102 -20.46 -14.05 2.94
C PRO A 102 -19.15 -13.24 2.88
N MET A 103 -18.96 -12.49 1.79
CA MET A 103 -17.91 -11.50 1.63
C MET A 103 -18.38 -10.13 2.12
#